data_AF-A0A9P9JR63-F1
#
_entry.id   AF-A0A9P9JR63-F1
#
_cell.length_a   1.000
_cell.length_b   1.000
_cell.length_c   1.000
_cell.angle_alpha   90.00
_cell.angle_beta   90.00
_cell.angle_gamma   90.00
#
_symmetry.space_group_name_H-M   'P 1'
#
loop_
_entity.id
_entity.type
_entity.pdbx_description
1 polymer ?
#
loop_
_entity_poly.entity_id
_entity_poly.type
_entity_poly.pdbx_seq_one_letter_code
_entity_poly.pdbx_strand_id
1 'polypeptide(L)'
;DVLYFPGEMPLEIGAYPYCHDTVKSLKNRNKCKHIRRCRRRAVAEQLGILPSTLKYCYFCMDFLRSEEWTEDCRNHLSTPLRQCGSITYRHTLVRPAYCLLCKQSEDLPPDIRMQSWDRDADAVRHMEENHKWPWYCRQCDFMCPSEESGYHHLYDNHGYRVPKARKRK
;
A
#
# COMPACT_ATOMS: atom_id res chain seq x y z
N ASP A 1 11.40 6.26 -6.67
CA ASP A 1 12.02 6.80 -5.44
C ASP A 1 12.16 5.74 -4.36
N VAL A 2 12.91 6.08 -3.31
CA VAL A 2 12.98 5.30 -2.05
C VAL A 2 11.82 5.78 -1.16
N LEU A 3 11.11 4.84 -0.52
CA LEU A 3 9.89 5.09 0.24
C LEU A 3 10.07 4.68 1.71
N TYR A 4 10.07 5.66 2.60
CA TYR A 4 10.12 5.52 4.06
C TYR A 4 8.71 5.46 4.67
N PHE A 5 8.60 4.96 5.90
CA PHE A 5 7.37 5.08 6.69
C PHE A 5 7.15 6.51 7.19
N PRO A 6 5.89 6.91 7.48
CA PRO A 6 5.60 8.13 8.22
C PRO A 6 6.46 8.27 9.48
N GLY A 7 7.03 9.45 9.71
CA GLY A 7 7.89 9.74 10.87
C GLY A 7 9.36 9.31 10.73
N GLU A 8 9.74 8.62 9.64
CA GLU A 8 11.14 8.29 9.38
C GLU A 8 11.86 9.42 8.61
N MET A 9 13.11 9.69 8.99
CA MET A 9 14.00 10.60 8.26
C MET A 9 15.07 9.79 7.50
N PRO A 10 15.48 10.23 6.30
CA PRO A 10 16.68 9.71 5.66
C PRO A 10 17.87 10.02 6.57
N LEU A 11 18.59 9.01 7.06
CA LEU A 11 19.89 9.23 7.69
C LEU A 11 20.89 9.67 6.62
N GLU A 12 21.66 10.73 6.88
CA GLU A 12 22.52 11.38 5.89
C GLU A 12 23.66 10.51 5.34
N ILE A 13 23.95 9.34 5.91
CA ILE A 13 25.19 8.62 5.60
C ILE A 13 24.94 7.13 5.40
N GLY A 14 24.18 6.73 4.36
CA GLY A 14 24.26 5.39 3.75
C GLY A 14 24.10 4.14 4.64
N ALA A 15 23.85 4.34 5.93
CA ALA A 15 23.77 3.43 7.04
C ALA A 15 22.41 3.68 7.65
N TYR A 16 21.63 2.61 7.75
CA TYR A 16 20.32 2.69 8.36
C TYR A 16 20.46 2.51 9.87
N PRO A 17 19.55 3.08 10.68
CA PRO A 17 19.68 3.02 12.14
C PRO A 17 19.69 1.58 12.68
N TYR A 18 19.25 0.62 11.86
CA TYR A 18 19.00 -0.77 12.21
C TYR A 18 19.77 -1.77 11.34
N CYS A 19 20.66 -1.28 10.46
CA CYS A 19 21.62 -2.14 9.77
C CYS A 19 22.86 -1.35 9.34
N HIS A 20 24.02 -1.96 9.53
CA HIS A 20 25.31 -1.44 9.07
C HIS A 20 25.54 -1.66 7.56
N ASP A 21 24.54 -2.16 6.84
CA ASP A 21 24.65 -2.45 5.40
C ASP A 21 24.69 -1.15 4.60
N THR A 22 25.69 -1.03 3.73
CA THR A 22 25.78 0.09 2.79
C THR A 22 24.80 -0.13 1.64
N VAL A 23 23.63 0.52 1.72
CA VAL A 23 22.54 0.32 0.74
C VAL A 23 22.77 1.08 -0.58
N LYS A 24 23.89 1.81 -0.72
CA LYS A 24 24.17 2.72 -1.85
C LYS A 24 24.04 2.03 -3.21
N SER A 25 24.48 0.78 -3.33
CA SER A 25 24.49 -0.01 -4.58
C SER A 25 23.13 -0.63 -4.96
N LEU A 26 22.12 -0.63 -4.07
CA LEU A 26 20.84 -1.26 -4.37
C LEU A 26 19.97 -0.40 -5.30
N LYS A 27 19.20 -1.05 -6.18
CA LYS A 27 18.10 -0.40 -6.92
C LYS A 27 17.07 0.16 -5.94
N ASN A 28 16.44 1.29 -6.26
CA ASN A 28 15.49 1.97 -5.35
C ASN A 28 14.38 1.08 -4.78
N ARG A 29 13.83 0.14 -5.57
CA ARG A 29 12.83 -0.83 -5.06
C ARG A 29 13.39 -1.74 -3.98
N ASN A 30 14.64 -2.17 -4.13
CA ASN A 30 15.31 -3.02 -3.16
C ASN A 30 15.71 -2.22 -1.92
N LYS A 31 16.07 -0.94 -2.09
CA LYS A 31 16.24 0.02 -0.99
C LYS A 31 14.97 0.08 -0.13
N CYS A 32 13.80 0.40 -0.70
CA CYS A 32 12.54 0.45 0.07
C CYS A 32 12.27 -0.84 0.86
N LYS A 33 12.39 -2.00 0.19
CA LYS A 33 12.17 -3.31 0.83
C LYS A 33 13.10 -3.54 2.00
N HIS A 34 14.38 -3.22 1.82
CA HIS A 34 15.40 -3.36 2.84
C HIS A 34 15.11 -2.48 4.05
N ILE A 35 14.81 -1.20 3.84
CA ILE A 35 14.53 -0.21 4.90
C ILE A 35 13.41 -0.70 5.81
N ARG A 36 12.29 -1.06 5.21
CA ARG A 36 11.10 -1.51 5.93
C ARG A 36 11.32 -2.81 6.67
N ARG A 37 12.08 -3.73 6.07
CA ARG A 37 12.50 -4.97 6.73
C ARG A 37 13.38 -4.68 7.95
N CYS A 38 14.36 -3.78 7.81
CA CYS A 38 15.25 -3.40 8.89
C CYS A 38 14.50 -2.71 10.03
N ARG A 39 13.60 -1.78 9.71
CA ARG A 39 12.73 -1.14 10.71
C ARG A 39 11.86 -2.15 11.45
N ARG A 40 11.18 -3.03 10.71
CA ARG A 40 10.34 -4.08 11.30
C ARG A 40 11.15 -4.98 12.23
N ARG A 41 12.37 -5.35 11.84
CA ARG A 41 13.26 -6.16 12.67
C ARG A 41 13.62 -5.44 13.97
N ALA A 42 13.98 -4.16 13.91
CA ALA A 42 14.32 -3.40 15.11
C ALA A 42 13.14 -3.29 16.08
N VAL A 43 11.93 -3.05 15.58
CA VAL A 43 10.72 -3.02 16.43
C VAL A 43 10.44 -4.40 17.03
N ALA A 44 10.59 -5.47 16.25
CA ALA A 44 10.45 -6.83 16.75
C ALA A 44 11.48 -7.18 17.85
N GLU A 45 12.74 -6.78 17.66
CA GLU A 45 13.81 -6.95 18.66
C GLU A 45 13.49 -6.21 19.97
N GLN A 46 13.00 -4.96 19.88
CA GLN A 46 12.57 -4.19 21.05
C GLN A 46 11.40 -4.85 21.80
N LEU A 47 10.49 -5.49 21.09
CA LEU A 47 9.32 -6.17 21.65
C LEU A 47 9.59 -7.64 22.04
N GLY A 48 10.77 -8.19 21.73
CA GLY A 48 11.09 -9.59 21.98
C GLY A 48 10.27 -10.59 21.16
N ILE A 49 9.82 -10.22 19.96
CA ILE A 49 8.97 -11.04 19.08
C ILE A 49 9.60 -11.25 17.69
N LEU A 50 9.00 -12.13 16.89
CA LEU A 50 9.47 -12.38 15.53
C LEU A 50 9.08 -11.22 14.57
N PRO A 51 9.97 -10.75 13.68
CA PRO A 51 9.61 -9.73 12.70
C PRO A 51 8.47 -10.13 11.75
N SER A 52 8.24 -11.43 11.54
CA SER A 52 7.14 -11.95 10.72
C SER A 52 5.76 -11.77 11.37
N THR A 53 5.69 -11.58 12.69
CA THR A 53 4.43 -11.35 13.43
C THR A 53 4.05 -9.88 13.49
N LEU A 54 4.83 -8.98 12.87
CA LEU A 54 4.54 -7.56 12.79
C LEU A 54 4.03 -7.15 11.42
N LYS A 55 2.95 -6.37 11.43
CA LYS A 55 2.38 -5.69 10.26
C LYS A 55 2.34 -4.19 10.52
N TYR A 56 2.57 -3.38 9.49
CA TYR A 56 2.56 -1.93 9.63
C TYR A 56 1.22 -1.38 9.15
N CYS A 57 0.50 -0.67 10.02
CA CYS A 57 -0.74 0.00 9.68
C CYS A 57 -0.46 1.45 9.30
N TYR A 58 -0.80 1.84 8.06
CA TYR A 58 -0.62 3.23 7.60
C TYR A 58 -1.67 4.21 8.14
N PHE A 59 -2.76 3.70 8.71
CA PHE A 59 -3.78 4.53 9.38
C PHE A 59 -3.33 4.91 10.79
N CYS A 60 -2.89 3.92 11.56
CA CYS A 60 -2.35 4.13 12.91
C CYS A 60 -0.90 4.64 12.89
N MET A 61 -0.22 4.54 11.73
CA MET A 61 1.21 4.82 11.56
C MET A 61 2.12 4.01 12.49
N ASP A 62 1.70 2.79 12.84
CA ASP A 62 2.38 1.96 13.83
C ASP A 62 2.44 0.46 13.43
N PHE A 63 3.29 -0.29 14.11
CA PHE A 63 3.39 -1.74 14.00
C PHE A 63 2.41 -2.44 14.93
N LEU A 64 1.61 -3.32 14.36
CA LEU A 64 0.65 -4.16 15.05
C LEU A 64 1.08 -5.62 14.98
N ARG A 65 0.66 -6.41 15.97
CA ARG A 65 0.84 -7.86 15.92
C ARG A 65 -0.13 -8.46 14.90
N SER A 66 0.27 -9.57 14.29
CA SER A 66 -0.55 -10.29 13.31
C SER A 66 -1.91 -10.71 13.87
N GLU A 67 -1.99 -10.97 15.17
CA GLU A 67 -3.22 -11.33 15.91
C GLU A 67 -4.21 -10.16 15.98
N GLU A 68 -3.72 -8.92 16.04
CA GLU A 68 -4.53 -7.70 16.16
C GLU A 68 -4.95 -7.16 14.78
N TRP A 69 -4.27 -7.60 13.72
CA TRP A 69 -4.34 -7.01 12.40
C TRP A 69 -5.75 -7.01 11.78
N THR A 70 -6.47 -8.13 11.91
CA THR A 70 -7.79 -8.26 11.28
C THR A 70 -8.81 -7.35 11.95
N GLU A 71 -8.73 -7.18 13.27
CA GLU A 71 -9.58 -6.25 14.02
C GLU A 71 -9.26 -4.80 13.66
N ASP A 72 -7.98 -4.43 13.63
CA ASP A 72 -7.53 -3.10 13.21
C ASP A 72 -8.01 -2.76 11.79
N CYS A 73 -7.87 -3.69 10.85
CA CYS A 73 -8.39 -3.53 9.50
C CYS A 73 -9.91 -3.32 9.48
N ARG A 74 -10.66 -4.02 10.32
CA ARG A 74 -12.12 -3.85 10.43
C ARG A 74 -12.47 -2.44 10.87
N ASN A 75 -11.78 -1.92 11.88
CA ASN A 75 -11.98 -0.56 12.38
C ASN A 75 -11.76 0.48 11.27
N HIS A 76 -10.74 0.30 10.45
CA HIS A 76 -10.42 1.22 9.35
C HIS A 76 -11.32 1.08 8.11
N LEU A 77 -12.02 -0.04 7.91
CA LEU A 77 -12.95 -0.19 6.80
C LEU A 77 -14.13 0.77 6.88
N SER A 78 -14.55 1.12 8.10
CA SER A 78 -15.62 2.10 8.37
C SER A 78 -15.23 3.52 7.93
N THR A 79 -13.92 3.82 7.85
CA THR A 79 -13.43 5.11 7.41
C THR A 79 -13.51 5.22 5.88
N PRO A 80 -14.28 6.18 5.33
CA PRO A 80 -14.33 6.40 3.90
C PRO A 80 -12.97 6.91 3.39
N LEU A 81 -12.45 6.28 2.34
CA LEU A 81 -11.21 6.72 1.70
C LEU A 81 -11.55 7.47 0.42
N ARG A 82 -11.51 8.81 0.48
CA ARG A 82 -11.77 9.66 -0.71
C ARG A 82 -10.81 9.35 -1.86
N GLN A 83 -9.57 8.99 -1.56
CA GLN A 83 -8.59 8.51 -2.54
C GLN A 83 -8.34 7.03 -2.26
N CYS A 84 -8.00 6.21 -3.24
CA CYS A 84 -7.56 4.82 -3.06
C CYS A 84 -6.14 4.58 -3.58
N GLY A 85 -5.61 5.49 -4.41
CA GLY A 85 -4.21 5.54 -4.80
C GLY A 85 -3.26 5.86 -3.64
N SER A 86 -1.99 5.61 -3.91
CA SER A 86 -0.87 5.90 -3.02
C SER A 86 -0.57 7.39 -3.00
N ILE A 87 -0.21 7.89 -1.81
CA ILE A 87 0.23 9.27 -1.60
C ILE A 87 1.65 9.22 -1.07
N THR A 88 2.56 9.76 -1.88
CA THR A 88 3.97 9.91 -1.53
C THR A 88 4.28 11.39 -1.35
N TYR A 89 4.82 11.76 -0.19
CA TYR A 89 5.34 13.10 0.05
C TYR A 89 6.86 13.02 0.16
N ARG A 90 7.58 13.66 -0.78
CA ARG A 90 9.04 13.54 -0.95
C ARG A 90 9.47 12.07 -1.06
N HIS A 91 10.04 11.52 0.00
CA HIS A 91 10.50 10.13 0.07
C HIS A 91 9.66 9.29 1.03
N THR A 92 8.56 9.80 1.57
CA THR A 92 7.72 9.09 2.53
C THR A 92 6.47 8.58 1.85
N LEU A 93 6.18 7.28 1.97
CA LEU A 93 4.88 6.74 1.60
C LEU A 93 3.93 7.05 2.75
N VAL A 94 3.22 8.18 2.63
CA VAL A 94 2.25 8.61 3.64
C VAL A 94 1.07 7.65 3.66
N ARG A 95 0.68 7.15 2.48
CA ARG A 95 -0.46 6.29 2.32
C ARG A 95 -0.23 5.33 1.15
N PRO A 96 -0.49 4.03 1.31
CA PRO A 96 -0.37 3.06 0.23
C PRO A 96 -1.60 3.09 -0.67
N ALA A 97 -1.46 2.46 -1.84
CA ALA A 97 -2.58 2.15 -2.71
C ALA A 97 -3.36 0.97 -2.12
N TYR A 98 -4.68 0.99 -2.28
CA TYR A 98 -5.56 -0.13 -1.94
C TYR A 98 -6.22 -0.65 -3.21
N CYS A 99 -6.87 -1.81 -3.16
CA CYS A 99 -7.75 -2.25 -4.23
C CYS A 99 -9.16 -1.73 -3.91
N LEU A 100 -9.71 -0.87 -4.77
CA LEU A 100 -11.06 -0.32 -4.60
C LEU A 100 -12.10 -1.43 -4.47
N LEU A 101 -11.99 -2.46 -5.33
CA LEU A 101 -12.96 -3.53 -5.47
C LEU A 101 -12.91 -4.53 -4.30
N CYS A 102 -11.71 -4.91 -3.84
CA CYS A 102 -11.57 -5.68 -2.61
C CYS A 102 -12.09 -4.89 -1.40
N LYS A 103 -11.77 -3.60 -1.29
CA LYS A 103 -12.21 -2.79 -0.13
C LYS A 103 -13.72 -2.76 0.00
N GLN A 104 -14.47 -2.67 -1.10
CA GLN A 104 -15.93 -2.62 -1.08
C GLN A 104 -16.62 -4.00 -1.02
N SER A 105 -15.88 -5.09 -1.17
CA SER A 105 -16.46 -6.44 -1.12
C SER A 105 -16.75 -6.85 0.32
N GLU A 106 -18.01 -7.09 0.67
CA GLU A 106 -18.42 -7.52 2.02
C GLU A 106 -18.14 -8.99 2.29
N ASP A 107 -17.96 -9.79 1.23
CA ASP A 107 -17.69 -11.23 1.32
C ASP A 107 -16.23 -11.56 1.68
N LEU A 108 -15.35 -10.54 1.67
CA LEU A 108 -13.94 -10.72 1.96
C LEU A 108 -13.61 -10.39 3.42
N PRO A 109 -12.66 -11.12 4.05
CA PRO A 109 -12.16 -10.78 5.38
C PRO A 109 -11.54 -9.36 5.44
N PRO A 110 -11.62 -8.65 6.58
CA PRO A 110 -11.16 -7.26 6.68
C PRO A 110 -9.70 -7.04 6.25
N ASP A 111 -8.81 -7.96 6.59
CA ASP A 111 -7.39 -7.89 6.24
C ASP A 111 -7.13 -8.08 4.74
N ILE A 112 -7.96 -8.88 4.05
CA ILE A 112 -7.92 -9.02 2.59
C ILE A 112 -8.47 -7.76 1.92
N ARG A 113 -9.59 -7.22 2.42
CA ARG A 113 -10.19 -5.96 1.92
C ARG A 113 -9.23 -4.78 2.06
N MET A 114 -8.42 -4.77 3.12
CA MET A 114 -7.43 -3.73 3.44
C MET A 114 -6.02 -4.06 2.95
N GLN A 115 -5.86 -5.05 2.06
CA GLN A 115 -4.57 -5.30 1.43
C GLN A 115 -4.06 -4.03 0.72
N SER A 116 -2.78 -3.73 0.92
CA SER A 116 -2.17 -2.47 0.49
C SER A 116 -0.93 -2.69 -0.36
N TRP A 117 -0.67 -1.78 -1.29
CA TRP A 117 0.47 -1.77 -2.18
C TRP A 117 1.21 -0.45 -2.13
N ASP A 118 2.53 -0.50 -2.27
CA ASP A 118 3.37 0.71 -2.27
C ASP A 118 3.20 1.58 -3.50
N ARG A 119 2.64 1.02 -4.56
CA ARG A 119 2.56 1.62 -5.88
C ARG A 119 1.21 1.35 -6.49
N ASP A 120 0.65 2.38 -7.12
CA ASP A 120 -0.63 2.30 -7.81
C ASP A 120 -0.62 1.21 -8.88
N ALA A 121 0.46 1.09 -9.65
CA ALA A 121 0.58 0.06 -10.68
C ALA A 121 0.48 -1.38 -10.14
N ASP A 122 0.92 -1.64 -8.90
CA ASP A 122 0.80 -2.98 -8.31
C ASP A 122 -0.65 -3.25 -7.85
N ALA A 123 -1.36 -2.24 -7.33
CA ALA A 123 -2.78 -2.34 -6.98
C ALA A 123 -3.69 -2.44 -8.22
N VAL A 124 -3.39 -1.67 -9.27
CA VAL A 124 -4.11 -1.70 -10.56
C VAL A 124 -3.94 -3.05 -11.24
N ARG A 125 -2.72 -3.61 -11.28
CA ARG A 125 -2.50 -4.97 -11.79
C ARG A 125 -3.32 -6.00 -11.01
N HIS A 126 -3.36 -5.89 -9.68
CA HIS A 126 -4.20 -6.78 -8.88
C HIS A 126 -5.68 -6.67 -9.28
N MET A 127 -6.18 -5.45 -9.54
CA MET A 127 -7.55 -5.25 -10.00
C MET A 127 -7.81 -5.92 -11.35
N GLU A 128 -6.90 -5.77 -12.32
CA GLU A 128 -7.00 -6.39 -13.64
C GLU A 128 -6.99 -7.93 -13.59
N GLU A 129 -6.15 -8.50 -12.72
CA GLU A 129 -5.97 -9.95 -12.63
C GLU A 129 -7.09 -10.65 -11.84
N ASN A 130 -7.70 -9.96 -10.86
CA ASN A 130 -8.60 -10.58 -9.89
C ASN A 130 -10.05 -10.09 -10.01
N HIS A 131 -10.31 -9.02 -10.75
CA HIS A 131 -11.67 -8.50 -10.94
C HIS A 131 -12.00 -8.40 -12.43
N LYS A 132 -13.10 -9.05 -12.80
CA LYS A 132 -13.59 -9.02 -14.18
C LYS A 132 -14.31 -7.70 -14.45
N TRP A 133 -14.17 -7.23 -15.68
CA TRP A 133 -15.02 -6.17 -16.22
C TRP A 133 -16.40 -6.76 -16.58
N PRO A 134 -17.49 -5.98 -16.46
CA PRO A 134 -17.57 -4.65 -15.86
C PRO A 134 -17.53 -4.71 -14.33
N TRP A 135 -17.13 -3.62 -13.68
CA TRP A 135 -17.21 -3.48 -12.21
C TRP A 135 -17.82 -2.15 -11.80
N TYR A 136 -18.47 -2.15 -10.65
CA TYR A 136 -19.20 -1.00 -10.10
C TYR A 136 -18.42 -0.38 -8.94
N CYS A 137 -18.24 0.93 -8.94
CA CYS A 137 -17.68 1.68 -7.82
C CYS A 137 -18.82 2.16 -6.92
N ARG A 138 -18.94 1.56 -5.72
CA ARG A 138 -20.00 1.92 -4.76
C ARG A 138 -19.85 3.34 -4.21
N GLN A 139 -18.61 3.82 -4.08
CA GLN A 139 -18.31 5.12 -3.48
C GLN A 139 -18.71 6.30 -4.39
N CYS A 140 -18.65 6.10 -5.69
CA CYS A 140 -18.94 7.13 -6.69
C CYS A 140 -20.26 6.91 -7.43
N ASP A 141 -21.00 5.85 -7.08
CA ASP A 141 -22.18 5.40 -7.83
C ASP A 141 -21.92 5.32 -9.34
N PHE A 142 -20.81 4.65 -9.70
CA PHE A 142 -20.29 4.63 -11.06
C PHE A 142 -20.19 3.20 -11.59
N MET A 143 -20.91 2.92 -12.68
CA MET A 143 -20.79 1.67 -13.42
C MET A 143 -19.67 1.81 -14.45
N CYS A 144 -18.64 0.97 -14.37
CA CYS A 144 -17.55 0.99 -15.33
C CYS A 144 -17.81 0.03 -16.51
N PRO A 145 -18.10 0.55 -17.73
CA PRO A 145 -18.48 -0.28 -18.87
C PRO A 145 -17.27 -0.88 -19.62
N SER A 146 -16.08 -0.29 -19.46
CA SER A 146 -14.87 -0.69 -20.20
C SER A 146 -13.60 -0.43 -19.38
N GLU A 147 -12.50 -1.06 -19.81
CA GLU A 147 -11.19 -0.90 -19.19
C GLU A 147 -10.70 0.56 -19.21
N GLU A 148 -10.84 1.23 -20.35
CA GLU A 148 -10.43 2.64 -20.52
C GLU A 148 -11.21 3.58 -19.59
N SER A 149 -12.54 3.41 -19.54
CA SER A 149 -13.39 4.18 -18.64
C SER A 149 -13.00 3.96 -17.18
N GLY A 150 -12.59 2.74 -16.83
CA GLY A 150 -12.16 2.39 -15.49
C GLY A 150 -10.86 3.07 -15.11
N TYR A 151 -9.88 3.11 -16.02
CA TYR A 151 -8.63 3.80 -15.75
C TYR A 151 -8.81 5.31 -15.56
N HIS A 152 -9.64 5.96 -16.39
CA HIS A 152 -9.97 7.37 -16.19
C HIS A 152 -10.67 7.58 -14.84
N HIS A 153 -11.65 6.74 -14.51
CA HIS A 153 -12.34 6.80 -13.21
C HIS A 153 -11.39 6.64 -12.02
N LEU A 154 -10.49 5.65 -12.07
CA LEU A 154 -9.48 5.41 -11.03
C LEU A 154 -8.52 6.59 -10.88
N TYR A 155 -8.10 7.22 -11.98
CA TYR A 155 -7.24 8.39 -11.95
C TYR A 155 -7.96 9.61 -11.34
N ASP A 156 -9.11 9.98 -11.90
CA ASP A 156 -9.82 11.21 -11.55
C ASP A 156 -10.46 11.18 -10.16
N ASN A 157 -11.06 10.05 -9.78
CA ASN A 157 -11.88 9.96 -8.56
C ASN A 157 -11.16 9.30 -7.38
N HIS A 158 -10.21 8.41 -7.66
CA HIS A 158 -9.51 7.65 -6.63
C HIS A 158 -8.01 7.96 -6.55
N GLY A 159 -7.48 8.82 -7.41
CA GLY A 159 -6.09 9.30 -7.34
C GLY A 159 -5.04 8.26 -7.69
N TYR A 160 -5.41 7.19 -8.42
CA TYR A 160 -4.40 6.23 -8.91
C TYR A 160 -3.59 6.85 -10.03
N ARG A 161 -2.27 6.74 -9.96
CA ARG A 161 -1.36 6.99 -11.08
C ARG A 161 -1.33 5.77 -11.99
N VAL A 162 -2.34 5.66 -12.83
CA VAL A 162 -2.48 4.58 -13.80
C VAL A 162 -1.43 4.78 -14.92
N PRO A 163 -0.65 3.75 -15.29
CA PRO A 163 0.17 3.82 -16.49
C PRO A 163 -0.73 4.08 -17.70
N LYS A 164 -0.40 5.05 -18.56
CA LYS A 164 -1.11 5.24 -19.84
C LYS A 164 -1.24 3.87 -20.52
N ALA A 165 -2.47 3.54 -20.92
CA ALA A 165 -2.86 2.24 -21.45
C ALA A 165 -1.73 1.61 -22.26
N ARG A 166 -1.23 0.45 -21.81
CA ARG A 166 -0.29 -0.33 -22.60
C ARG A 166 -0.99 -0.63 -23.90
N LYS A 167 -0.54 -0.03 -25.01
CA LYS A 167 -0.94 -0.49 -26.34
C LYS A 167 -0.66 -1.99 -26.35
N ARG A 168 -1.72 -2.80 -26.33
CA ARG A 168 -1.61 -4.24 -26.54
C ARG A 168 -0.86 -4.40 -27.87
N LYS A 169 0.33 -5.00 -27.79
CA LYS A 169 1.07 -5.41 -28.98
C LYS A 169 0.36 -6.62 -29.59
#